data_AF-A0A382M4B4-F1
#
_entry.id   AF-A0A382M4B4-F1
#
_cell.length_a   1.000
_cell.length_b   1.000
_cell.length_c   1.000
_cell.angle_alpha   90.00
_cell.angle_beta   90.00
_cell.angle_gamma   90.00
#
_symmetry.space_group_name_H-M   'P 1'
#
loop_
_entity.id
_entity.type
_entity.pdbx_description
1 polymer ?
#
loop_
_entity_poly.entity_id
_entity_poly.type
_entity_poly.pdbx_seq_one_letter_code
_entity_poly.pdbx_strand_id
1 'polypeptide(L)'
;MSKGNKKLSKDTLILSLPAGLTCPGSKNCKAWVTLKDDKRVLNRGNECLFTCFAASEELRYPNVFNSRKYNFDLINNYVLNNDLKGLTELINESIKAKKKNINKVRIHESGDLYHPLYLEAFKNVARINKDLIFYCYSKSLKLFLNNTLPNNFFLTASYGGKYDYLIKDNFKRFSKVVFSEAEAIRLGLSIDTDDSHCYMDKGKNGFGLLLHGMQESGSVAAEALKVINRNKKQLAKV
;
A
#
# COMPACT_ATOMS: atom_id res chain seq x y z
N MET A 1 4.38 14.04 0.39
CA MET A 1 4.55 12.96 1.38
C MET A 1 4.13 13.42 2.78
N SER A 2 3.45 12.56 3.54
CA SER A 2 3.10 12.76 4.97
C SER A 2 4.14 12.11 5.89
N LYS A 3 4.10 12.40 7.20
CA LYS A 3 4.98 11.81 8.24
C LYS A 3 4.15 10.96 9.21
N GLY A 4 4.38 9.66 9.24
CA GLY A 4 3.66 8.71 10.09
C GLY A 4 2.14 8.71 9.87
N ASN A 5 1.45 7.91 10.66
CA ASN A 5 -0.01 7.85 10.78
C ASN A 5 -0.37 7.14 12.10
N LYS A 6 -1.59 6.62 12.24
CA LYS A 6 -2.01 5.86 13.45
C LYS A 6 -1.19 4.57 13.66
N LYS A 7 -0.69 3.98 12.57
CA LYS A 7 0.09 2.73 12.54
C LYS A 7 1.60 2.97 12.58
N LEU A 8 2.05 4.04 11.92
CA LEU A 8 3.46 4.30 11.62
C LEU A 8 3.97 5.50 12.41
N SER A 9 5.14 5.34 13.01
CA SER A 9 5.86 6.41 13.70
C SER A 9 6.21 7.57 12.77
N LYS A 10 6.45 8.74 13.37
CA LYS A 10 6.78 9.99 12.65
C LYS A 10 8.14 9.96 11.93
N ASP A 11 8.92 8.91 12.12
CA ASP A 11 10.18 8.64 11.42
C ASP A 11 10.00 8.04 10.01
N THR A 12 8.74 7.83 9.60
CA THR A 12 8.37 7.25 8.31
C THR A 12 7.72 8.28 7.41
N LEU A 13 8.29 8.53 6.23
CA LEU A 13 7.62 9.28 5.16
C LEU A 13 6.70 8.36 4.37
N ILE A 14 5.51 8.86 4.03
CA ILE A 14 4.52 8.09 3.27
C ILE A 14 4.15 8.86 2.00
N LEU A 15 4.27 8.20 0.86
CA LEU A 15 3.66 8.66 -0.39
C LEU A 15 2.43 7.82 -0.68
N SER A 16 1.31 8.45 -1.03
CA SER A 16 0.06 7.77 -1.34
C SER A 16 -0.51 8.28 -2.66
N LEU A 17 -1.04 7.35 -3.46
CA LEU A 17 -1.70 7.58 -4.74
C LEU A 17 -3.17 7.12 -4.67
N PRO A 18 -4.01 7.47 -5.67
CA PRO A 18 -5.42 7.09 -5.69
C PRO A 18 -5.60 5.56 -5.68
N ALA A 19 -6.34 5.08 -4.68
CA ALA A 19 -6.60 3.67 -4.47
C ALA A 19 -7.39 3.07 -5.65
N GLY A 20 -7.03 1.85 -6.03
CA GLY A 20 -7.69 1.12 -7.12
C GLY A 20 -7.33 1.64 -8.51
N LEU A 21 -7.40 2.95 -8.77
CA LEU A 21 -7.01 3.56 -10.05
C LEU A 21 -5.54 3.30 -10.38
N THR A 22 -4.66 3.47 -9.40
CA THR A 22 -3.20 3.24 -9.55
C THR A 22 -2.77 1.83 -9.14
N CYS A 23 -3.72 0.88 -9.02
CA CYS A 23 -3.45 -0.49 -8.58
C CYS A 23 -3.76 -1.50 -9.71
N PRO A 24 -2.93 -1.61 -10.77
CA PRO A 24 -3.26 -2.43 -11.95
C PRO A 24 -3.30 -3.93 -11.63
N GLY A 25 -2.49 -4.38 -10.66
CA GLY A 25 -2.46 -5.77 -10.18
C GLY A 25 -3.54 -6.13 -9.16
N SER A 26 -4.32 -5.18 -8.66
CA SER A 26 -5.35 -5.46 -7.66
C SER A 26 -6.56 -6.22 -8.25
N LYS A 27 -7.09 -7.17 -7.46
CA LYS A 27 -8.24 -8.00 -7.81
C LYS A 27 -9.26 -8.02 -6.66
N ASN A 28 -8.96 -8.76 -5.59
CA ASN A 28 -9.90 -8.98 -4.47
C ASN A 28 -10.22 -7.70 -3.69
N CYS A 29 -9.33 -6.70 -3.76
CA CYS A 29 -9.51 -5.40 -3.11
C CYS A 29 -9.78 -4.25 -4.09
N LYS A 30 -10.12 -4.53 -5.35
CA LYS A 30 -10.25 -3.51 -6.40
C LYS A 30 -11.45 -2.61 -6.12
N ALA A 31 -11.19 -1.45 -5.51
CA ALA A 31 -12.17 -0.39 -5.29
C ALA A 31 -11.50 0.97 -5.49
N TRP A 32 -12.23 1.95 -6.03
CA TRP A 32 -11.72 3.29 -6.34
C TRP A 32 -12.81 4.36 -6.26
N VAL A 33 -12.41 5.61 -6.10
CA VAL A 33 -13.32 6.75 -6.02
C VAL A 33 -13.29 7.57 -7.32
N THR A 34 -14.46 7.92 -7.84
CA THR A 34 -14.66 8.86 -8.96
C THR A 34 -15.50 10.06 -8.50
N LEU A 35 -15.55 11.10 -9.33
CA LEU A 35 -16.49 12.21 -9.15
C LEU A 35 -17.68 12.02 -10.10
N LYS A 36 -18.89 12.15 -9.57
CA LYS A 36 -20.15 12.25 -10.31
C LYS A 36 -20.89 13.47 -9.76
N ASP A 37 -21.08 14.50 -10.59
CA ASP A 37 -21.70 15.77 -10.20
C ASP A 37 -21.04 16.36 -8.93
N ASP A 38 -19.70 16.45 -8.94
CA ASP A 38 -18.83 16.85 -7.82
C ASP A 38 -18.94 16.03 -6.53
N LYS A 39 -19.71 14.94 -6.53
CA LYS A 39 -19.82 14.01 -5.42
C LYS A 39 -18.86 12.84 -5.63
N ARG A 40 -18.11 12.51 -4.59
CA ARG A 40 -17.24 11.34 -4.55
C ARG A 40 -18.09 10.07 -4.47
N VAL A 41 -17.88 9.15 -5.41
CA VAL A 41 -18.58 7.87 -5.51
C VAL A 41 -17.58 6.73 -5.44
N LEU A 42 -17.84 5.74 -4.58
CA LEU A 42 -17.02 4.55 -4.46
C LEU A 42 -17.49 3.49 -5.46
N ASN A 43 -16.55 2.99 -6.25
CA ASN A 43 -16.74 1.95 -7.24
C ASN A 43 -15.97 0.69 -6.81
N ARG A 44 -16.43 -0.47 -7.30
CA ARG A 44 -15.79 -1.77 -7.05
C ARG A 44 -15.62 -2.51 -8.37
N GLY A 45 -14.57 -3.31 -8.47
CA GLY A 45 -14.41 -4.26 -9.58
C GLY A 45 -15.32 -5.46 -9.39
N ASN A 46 -15.67 -6.13 -10.48
CA ASN A 46 -16.61 -7.28 -10.46
C ASN A 46 -16.11 -8.45 -9.60
N GLU A 47 -14.79 -8.59 -9.44
CA GLU A 47 -14.15 -9.64 -8.64
C GLU A 47 -13.72 -9.14 -7.24
N CYS A 48 -14.22 -7.98 -6.81
CA CYS A 48 -13.89 -7.40 -5.51
C CYS A 48 -14.56 -8.21 -4.39
N LEU A 49 -13.76 -8.80 -3.49
CA LEU A 49 -14.23 -9.55 -2.34
C LEU A 49 -14.33 -8.70 -1.07
N PHE A 50 -13.51 -7.64 -0.99
CA PHE A 50 -13.53 -6.67 0.10
C PHE A 50 -13.09 -5.30 -0.41
N THR A 51 -13.66 -4.24 0.15
CA THR A 51 -13.33 -2.87 -0.23
C THR A 51 -11.93 -2.51 0.30
N CYS A 52 -11.08 -1.96 -0.56
CA CYS A 52 -9.81 -1.37 -0.14
C CYS A 52 -10.05 -0.27 0.91
N PHE A 53 -9.37 -0.34 2.06
CA PHE A 53 -9.51 0.66 3.11
C PHE A 53 -9.17 2.07 2.59
N ALA A 54 -8.16 2.18 1.73
CA ALA A 54 -7.69 3.46 1.23
C ALA A 54 -8.71 4.11 0.28
N ALA A 55 -9.46 3.33 -0.50
CA ALA A 55 -10.58 3.84 -1.29
C ALA A 55 -11.73 4.33 -0.39
N SER A 56 -11.94 3.68 0.75
CA SER A 56 -12.91 4.14 1.76
C SER A 56 -12.52 5.49 2.38
N GLU A 57 -11.21 5.72 2.60
CA GLU A 57 -10.70 6.99 3.09
C GLU A 57 -10.84 8.10 2.06
N GLU A 58 -10.57 7.82 0.78
CA GLU A 58 -10.79 8.76 -0.32
C GLU A 58 -12.27 9.18 -0.43
N LEU A 59 -13.19 8.24 -0.22
CA LEU A 59 -14.62 8.54 -0.18
C LEU A 59 -14.97 9.45 1.01
N ARG A 60 -14.43 9.14 2.20
CA ARG A 60 -14.80 9.81 3.44
C ARG A 60 -14.14 11.18 3.60
N TYR A 61 -12.88 11.33 3.20
CA TYR A 61 -12.06 12.50 3.54
C TYR A 61 -11.62 13.27 2.28
N PRO A 62 -12.20 14.45 1.99
CA PRO A 62 -11.91 15.19 0.77
C PRO A 62 -10.42 15.51 0.60
N ASN A 63 -9.76 15.89 1.69
CA ASN A 63 -8.33 16.23 1.68
C ASN A 63 -7.44 15.02 1.34
N VAL A 64 -7.85 13.81 1.72
CA VAL A 64 -7.13 12.58 1.37
C VAL A 64 -7.28 12.30 -0.12
N PHE A 65 -8.50 12.40 -0.66
CA PHE A 65 -8.76 12.26 -2.09
C PHE A 65 -7.96 13.28 -2.90
N ASN A 66 -8.07 14.57 -2.55
CA ASN A 66 -7.37 15.64 -3.26
C ASN A 66 -5.85 15.48 -3.19
N SER A 67 -5.29 15.14 -2.03
CA SER A 67 -3.84 14.95 -1.89
C SER A 67 -3.31 13.78 -2.71
N ARG A 68 -4.03 12.65 -2.72
CA ARG A 68 -3.65 11.47 -3.52
C ARG A 68 -3.78 11.74 -5.01
N LYS A 69 -4.87 12.39 -5.44
CA LYS A 69 -5.06 12.82 -6.83
C LYS A 69 -3.93 13.74 -7.28
N TYR A 70 -3.63 14.78 -6.49
CA TYR A 70 -2.52 15.70 -6.78
C TYR A 70 -1.17 14.97 -6.94
N ASN A 71 -0.84 14.06 -6.02
CA ASN A 71 0.40 13.28 -6.12
C ASN A 71 0.45 12.49 -7.43
N PHE A 72 -0.65 11.84 -7.80
CA PHE A 72 -0.72 11.07 -9.04
C PHE A 72 -0.63 11.95 -10.27
N ASP A 73 -1.39 13.04 -10.36
CA ASP A 73 -1.35 13.95 -11.52
C ASP A 73 0.08 14.47 -11.75
N LEU A 74 0.75 14.89 -10.67
CA LEU A 74 2.13 15.39 -10.72
C LEU A 74 3.12 14.31 -11.19
N ILE A 75 3.11 13.13 -10.58
CA ILE A 75 4.02 12.02 -10.93
C ILE A 75 3.73 11.51 -12.33
N ASN A 76 2.46 11.39 -12.69
CA ASN A 76 2.03 10.82 -13.96
C ASN A 76 2.42 11.72 -15.13
N ASN A 77 2.52 13.03 -14.94
CA ASN A 77 3.06 13.93 -15.96
C ASN A 77 4.50 13.53 -16.37
N TYR A 78 5.38 13.24 -15.41
CA TYR A 78 6.74 12.76 -15.73
C TYR A 78 6.73 11.37 -16.38
N VAL A 79 5.84 10.48 -15.94
CA VAL A 79 5.68 9.15 -16.55
C VAL A 79 5.25 9.26 -18.01
N LEU A 80 4.26 10.10 -18.31
CA LEU A 80 3.75 10.32 -19.67
C LEU A 80 4.80 10.95 -20.60
N ASN A 81 5.65 11.83 -20.07
CA ASN A 81 6.75 12.44 -20.82
C ASN A 81 8.02 11.56 -20.86
N ASN A 82 7.97 10.33 -20.34
CA ASN A 82 9.11 9.42 -20.24
C ASN A 82 10.33 10.04 -19.52
N ASP A 83 10.10 10.95 -18.56
CA ASP A 83 11.14 11.70 -17.87
C ASP A 83 11.53 11.02 -16.54
N LEU A 84 12.39 10.01 -16.65
CA LEU A 84 12.93 9.29 -15.49
C LEU A 84 13.77 10.19 -14.58
N LYS A 85 14.55 11.12 -15.15
CA LYS A 85 15.45 11.98 -14.40
C LYS A 85 14.64 12.96 -13.55
N GLY A 86 13.71 13.68 -14.17
CA GLY A 86 12.82 14.62 -13.47
C GLY A 86 11.95 13.93 -12.43
N LEU A 87 11.43 12.72 -12.70
CA LEU A 87 10.67 11.97 -11.69
C LEU A 87 11.54 11.56 -10.49
N THR A 88 12.77 11.12 -10.75
CA THR A 88 13.74 10.77 -9.70
C THR A 88 14.05 12.00 -8.84
N GLU A 89 14.33 13.14 -9.46
CA GLU A 89 14.60 14.41 -8.78
C GLU A 89 13.40 14.86 -7.96
N LEU A 90 12.18 14.87 -8.53
CA LEU A 90 10.95 15.23 -7.82
C LEU A 90 10.76 14.42 -6.53
N ILE A 91 10.89 13.09 -6.61
CA ILE A 91 10.70 12.21 -5.46
C ILE A 91 11.82 12.44 -4.42
N ASN A 92 13.07 12.56 -4.88
CA ASN A 92 14.22 12.76 -4.00
C ASN A 92 14.15 14.10 -3.25
N GLU A 93 13.84 15.19 -3.94
CA GLU A 93 13.69 16.51 -3.32
C GLU A 93 12.50 16.54 -2.35
N SER A 94 11.41 15.83 -2.67
CA SER A 94 10.27 15.66 -1.76
C SER A 94 10.65 14.96 -0.44
N ILE A 95 11.60 14.01 -0.50
CA ILE A 95 12.14 13.34 0.69
C ILE A 95 13.10 14.25 1.44
N LYS A 96 14.07 14.88 0.74
CA LYS A 96 15.06 15.79 1.34
C LYS A 96 14.39 16.92 2.12
N ALA A 97 13.35 17.54 1.56
CA ALA A 97 12.59 18.61 2.21
C ALA A 97 11.97 18.19 3.56
N LYS A 98 11.81 16.89 3.81
CA LYS A 98 11.21 16.35 5.04
C LYS A 98 12.11 15.39 5.82
N LYS A 99 13.40 15.25 5.43
CA LYS A 99 14.31 14.19 5.88
C LYS A 99 14.66 14.23 7.38
N LYS A 100 14.52 15.38 8.05
CA LYS A 100 14.81 15.48 9.50
C LYS A 100 14.02 14.44 10.31
N ASN A 101 14.75 13.64 11.08
CA ASN A 101 14.26 12.52 11.92
C ASN A 101 13.52 11.43 11.13
N ILE A 102 13.83 11.25 9.85
CA ILE A 102 13.29 10.18 9.01
C ILE A 102 14.34 9.11 8.82
N ASN A 103 13.94 7.85 8.98
CA ASN A 103 14.77 6.67 8.68
C ASN A 103 14.08 5.73 7.68
N LYS A 104 12.80 5.98 7.36
CA LYS A 104 11.97 5.10 6.54
C LYS A 104 11.15 5.87 5.51
N VAL A 105 10.95 5.25 4.35
CA VAL A 105 10.03 5.70 3.29
C VAL A 105 9.09 4.55 2.93
N ARG A 106 7.84 4.69 3.35
CA ARG A 106 6.73 3.86 2.91
C ARG A 106 6.31 4.29 1.51
N ILE A 107 6.68 3.48 0.52
CA ILE A 107 6.18 3.61 -0.84
C ILE A 107 4.77 3.01 -0.85
N HIS A 108 3.77 3.90 -0.80
CA HIS A 108 2.34 3.60 -0.84
C HIS A 108 1.77 3.00 0.44
N GLU A 109 1.05 3.84 1.20
CA GLU A 109 -0.07 3.36 2.03
C GLU A 109 -1.32 3.14 1.17
N SER A 110 -1.49 3.97 0.13
CA SER A 110 -2.54 3.86 -0.88
C SER A 110 -1.94 3.93 -2.28
N GLY A 111 -2.56 3.22 -3.22
CA GLY A 111 -2.06 3.06 -4.58
C GLY A 111 -1.08 1.90 -4.71
N ASP A 112 -0.48 1.77 -5.89
CA ASP A 112 0.57 0.80 -6.16
C ASP A 112 1.55 1.39 -7.19
N LEU A 113 2.67 0.71 -7.41
CA LEU A 113 3.53 0.96 -8.55
C LEU A 113 2.78 0.53 -9.82
N TYR A 114 2.48 1.50 -10.67
CA TYR A 114 1.63 1.30 -11.85
C TYR A 114 2.40 1.32 -13.18
N HIS A 115 3.68 1.68 -13.17
CA HIS A 115 4.49 1.83 -14.37
C HIS A 115 5.98 1.48 -14.12
N PRO A 116 6.69 0.85 -15.08
CA PRO A 116 8.12 0.52 -14.94
C PRO A 116 9.01 1.74 -14.65
N LEU A 117 8.81 2.86 -15.36
CA LEU A 117 9.55 4.11 -15.13
C LEU A 117 9.42 4.59 -13.68
N TYR A 118 8.23 4.46 -13.09
CA TYR A 118 7.98 4.86 -11.71
C TYR A 118 8.70 3.97 -10.69
N LEU A 119 8.78 2.65 -10.95
CA LEU A 119 9.61 1.73 -10.17
C LEU A 119 11.10 2.11 -10.29
N GLU A 120 11.60 2.39 -11.49
CA GLU A 120 13.01 2.76 -11.68
C GLU A 120 13.35 4.07 -10.96
N ALA A 121 12.46 5.06 -10.98
CA ALA A 121 12.66 6.30 -10.24
C ALA A 121 12.85 6.05 -8.75
N PHE A 122 12.02 5.21 -8.12
CA PHE A 122 12.21 4.85 -6.72
C PHE A 122 13.49 4.04 -6.47
N LYS A 123 13.89 3.15 -7.39
CA LYS A 123 15.18 2.45 -7.29
C LYS A 123 16.34 3.46 -7.27
N ASN A 124 16.30 4.48 -8.13
CA ASN A 124 17.29 5.55 -8.14
C ASN A 124 17.30 6.36 -6.84
N VAL A 125 16.12 6.76 -6.35
CA VAL A 125 16.01 7.48 -5.07
C VAL A 125 16.54 6.66 -3.90
N ALA A 126 16.28 5.35 -3.87
CA ALA A 126 16.79 4.46 -2.84
C ALA A 126 18.33 4.32 -2.90
N ARG A 127 18.91 4.26 -4.10
CA ARG A 127 20.39 4.27 -4.29
C ARG A 127 21.04 5.58 -3.83
N ILE A 128 20.34 6.71 -3.97
CA ILE A 128 20.80 8.03 -3.52
C ILE A 128 20.74 8.12 -1.98
N ASN A 129 19.68 7.60 -1.37
CA ASN A 129 19.42 7.69 0.07
C ASN A 129 19.70 6.37 0.78
N LYS A 130 20.97 5.91 0.76
CA LYS A 130 21.38 4.62 1.34
C LYS A 130 21.14 4.51 2.85
N ASP A 131 20.99 5.64 3.53
CA ASP A 131 20.68 5.75 4.96
C ASP A 131 19.21 5.49 5.31
N LEU A 132 18.31 5.50 4.30
CA LEU A 132 16.88 5.28 4.50
C LEU A 132 16.46 3.88 4.06
N ILE A 133 15.51 3.29 4.79
CA ILE A 133 14.80 2.07 4.39
C ILE A 133 13.59 2.45 3.52
N PHE A 134 13.54 1.93 2.30
CA PHE A 134 12.40 2.03 1.40
C PHE A 134 11.61 0.73 1.43
N TYR A 135 10.28 0.80 1.52
CA TYR A 135 9.50 -0.42 1.53
C TYR A 135 8.08 -0.25 0.97
N CYS A 136 7.55 -1.32 0.35
CA CYS A 136 6.21 -1.34 -0.22
C CYS A 136 5.50 -2.70 -0.10
N TYR A 137 4.16 -2.65 -0.18
CA TYR A 137 3.31 -3.80 -0.46
C TYR A 137 2.80 -3.64 -1.88
N SER A 138 3.01 -4.63 -2.76
CA SER A 138 2.58 -4.52 -4.15
C SER A 138 1.80 -5.74 -4.63
N LYS A 139 0.78 -5.49 -5.45
CA LYS A 139 0.09 -6.50 -6.28
C LYS A 139 0.52 -6.39 -7.74
N SER A 140 1.25 -5.35 -8.13
CA SER A 140 1.86 -5.16 -9.46
C SER A 140 3.12 -6.02 -9.66
N LEU A 141 3.04 -7.31 -9.33
CA LEU A 141 4.18 -8.22 -9.18
C LEU A 141 5.02 -8.39 -10.45
N LYS A 142 4.42 -8.28 -11.64
CA LYS A 142 5.12 -8.36 -12.92
C LYS A 142 6.23 -7.31 -13.07
N LEU A 143 6.11 -6.16 -12.41
CA LEU A 143 7.15 -5.12 -12.44
C LEU A 143 8.45 -5.58 -11.77
N PHE A 144 8.42 -6.63 -10.94
CA PHE A 144 9.54 -7.02 -10.10
C PHE A 144 10.28 -8.30 -10.53
N LEU A 145 9.70 -9.13 -11.40
CA LEU A 145 10.25 -10.47 -11.73
C LEU A 145 11.71 -10.44 -12.24
N ASN A 146 12.09 -9.41 -12.98
CA ASN A 146 13.43 -9.27 -13.56
C ASN A 146 14.15 -8.00 -13.07
N ASN A 147 13.81 -7.53 -11.87
CA ASN A 147 14.35 -6.29 -11.32
C ASN A 147 15.19 -6.53 -10.07
N THR A 148 16.47 -6.17 -10.15
CA THR A 148 17.33 -6.09 -8.96
C THR A 148 16.99 -4.84 -8.16
N LEU A 149 16.48 -5.04 -6.94
CA LEU A 149 16.19 -3.96 -6.01
C LEU A 149 17.45 -3.54 -5.24
N PRO A 150 17.62 -2.25 -4.92
CA PRO A 150 18.66 -1.80 -3.99
C PRO A 150 18.55 -2.49 -2.62
N ASN A 151 19.67 -2.68 -1.92
CA ASN A 151 19.70 -3.39 -0.63
C ASN A 151 18.82 -2.75 0.46
N ASN A 152 18.54 -1.46 0.35
CA ASN A 152 17.66 -0.71 1.25
C ASN A 152 16.21 -0.63 0.75
N PHE A 153 15.83 -1.35 -0.31
CA PHE A 153 14.48 -1.40 -0.85
C PHE A 153 13.84 -2.77 -0.60
N PHE A 154 12.83 -2.80 0.26
CA PHE A 154 12.12 -4.02 0.66
C PHE A 154 10.75 -4.12 0.00
N LEU A 155 10.55 -5.20 -0.77
CA LEU A 155 9.26 -5.55 -1.36
C LEU A 155 8.58 -6.65 -0.54
N THR A 156 7.28 -6.48 -0.29
CA THR A 156 6.38 -7.57 0.07
C THR A 156 5.36 -7.80 -1.03
N ALA A 157 5.32 -9.01 -1.57
CA ALA A 157 4.31 -9.40 -2.54
C ALA A 157 2.95 -9.62 -1.84
N SER A 158 1.91 -8.92 -2.26
CA SER A 158 0.62 -8.97 -1.57
C SER A 158 -0.36 -9.89 -2.28
N TYR A 159 -0.89 -10.89 -1.58
CA TYR A 159 -1.97 -11.74 -2.08
C TYR A 159 -3.28 -10.96 -2.27
N GLY A 160 -4.16 -11.51 -3.10
CA GLY A 160 -5.43 -10.92 -3.52
C GLY A 160 -5.33 -10.07 -4.78
N GLY A 161 -4.28 -10.28 -5.58
CA GLY A 161 -4.05 -9.66 -6.88
C GLY A 161 -4.28 -10.61 -8.05
N LYS A 162 -4.08 -10.10 -9.26
CA LYS A 162 -4.17 -10.88 -10.51
C LYS A 162 -3.02 -11.87 -10.69
N TYR A 163 -1.94 -11.68 -9.95
CA TYR A 163 -0.66 -12.36 -10.16
C TYR A 163 -0.21 -13.18 -8.95
N ASP A 164 -1.15 -13.60 -8.11
CA ASP A 164 -0.86 -14.38 -6.90
C ASP A 164 -0.05 -15.65 -7.19
N TYR A 165 -0.21 -16.23 -8.39
CA TYR A 165 0.55 -17.39 -8.86
C TYR A 165 2.07 -17.14 -8.95
N LEU A 166 2.51 -15.88 -9.02
CA LEU A 166 3.95 -15.54 -9.03
C LEU A 166 4.57 -15.54 -7.63
N ILE A 167 3.76 -15.45 -6.57
CA ILE A 167 4.26 -15.11 -5.22
C ILE A 167 5.23 -16.17 -4.69
N LYS A 168 4.80 -17.43 -4.70
CA LYS A 168 5.49 -18.54 -4.04
C LYS A 168 6.91 -18.73 -4.57
N ASP A 169 7.10 -18.63 -5.88
CA ASP A 169 8.36 -19.03 -6.53
C ASP A 169 9.29 -17.85 -6.79
N ASN A 170 8.80 -16.60 -6.69
CA ASN A 170 9.58 -15.42 -7.11
C ASN A 170 9.83 -14.40 -5.98
N PHE A 171 9.13 -14.49 -4.85
CA PHE A 171 9.20 -13.45 -3.82
C PHE A 171 9.54 -14.02 -2.45
N LYS A 172 10.57 -13.43 -1.82
CA LYS A 172 11.04 -13.82 -0.49
C LYS A 172 10.04 -13.57 0.63
N ARG A 173 9.06 -12.69 0.42
CA ARG A 173 8.14 -12.20 1.46
C ARG A 173 6.77 -11.94 0.85
N PHE A 174 5.72 -12.31 1.57
CA PHE A 174 4.35 -12.03 1.17
C PHE A 174 3.48 -11.46 2.28
N SER A 175 2.35 -10.84 1.92
CA SER A 175 1.29 -10.47 2.85
C SER A 175 -0.04 -10.99 2.37
N LYS A 176 -0.96 -11.28 3.30
CA LYS A 176 -2.34 -11.69 2.97
C LYS A 176 -3.35 -10.95 3.84
N VAL A 177 -4.40 -10.42 3.23
CA VAL A 177 -5.53 -9.87 3.99
C VAL A 177 -6.30 -11.04 4.61
N VAL A 178 -6.51 -10.97 5.92
CA VAL A 178 -7.23 -11.97 6.71
C VAL A 178 -8.47 -11.34 7.35
N PHE A 179 -9.54 -12.10 7.43
CA PHE A 179 -10.87 -11.67 7.87
C PHE A 179 -11.06 -11.93 9.38
N SER A 180 -10.11 -12.60 10.02
CA SER A 180 -10.07 -12.78 11.48
C SER A 180 -8.66 -13.10 11.97
N GLU A 181 -8.44 -12.94 13.27
CA GLU A 181 -7.20 -13.39 13.92
C GLU A 181 -7.07 -14.92 13.91
N ALA A 182 -8.19 -15.64 14.03
CA ALA A 182 -8.24 -17.10 13.92
C ALA A 182 -7.81 -17.59 12.52
N GLU A 183 -8.19 -16.89 11.46
CA GLU A 183 -7.70 -17.17 10.11
C GLU A 183 -6.17 -16.98 10.03
N ALA A 184 -5.65 -15.90 10.61
CA ALA A 184 -4.22 -15.63 10.64
C ALA A 184 -3.46 -16.77 11.35
N ILE A 185 -3.94 -17.21 12.52
CA ILE A 185 -3.39 -18.35 13.28
C ILE A 185 -3.41 -19.63 12.46
N ARG A 186 -4.54 -19.96 11.84
CA ARG A 186 -4.67 -21.17 11.00
C ARG A 186 -3.69 -21.17 9.81
N LEU A 187 -3.39 -19.98 9.27
CA LEU A 187 -2.44 -19.81 8.18
C LEU A 187 -0.98 -19.68 8.67
N GLY A 188 -0.73 -19.69 9.97
CA GLY A 188 0.60 -19.48 10.55
C GLY A 188 1.14 -18.07 10.34
N LEU A 189 0.27 -17.07 10.19
CA LEU A 189 0.63 -15.68 9.89
C LEU A 189 0.47 -14.79 11.13
N SER A 190 1.55 -14.12 11.53
CA SER A 190 1.46 -13.01 12.49
C SER A 190 0.73 -11.82 11.87
N ILE A 191 -0.03 -11.07 12.67
CA ILE A 191 -0.68 -9.84 12.20
C ILE A 191 0.31 -8.68 12.27
N ASP A 192 0.45 -7.94 11.17
CA ASP A 192 1.31 -6.77 11.12
C ASP A 192 0.63 -5.51 11.68
N THR A 193 1.32 -4.84 12.61
CA THR A 193 0.82 -3.69 13.36
C THR A 193 1.61 -2.41 13.16
N ASP A 194 2.81 -2.48 12.57
CA ASP A 194 3.76 -1.35 12.47
C ASP A 194 4.59 -1.34 11.16
N ASP A 195 4.22 -2.20 10.20
CA ASP A 195 4.93 -2.47 8.94
C ASP A 195 6.33 -3.08 9.06
N SER A 196 6.83 -3.36 10.26
CA SER A 196 8.18 -3.89 10.42
C SER A 196 8.34 -5.32 9.89
N HIS A 197 7.25 -6.07 9.72
CA HIS A 197 7.29 -7.33 8.97
C HIS A 197 7.75 -7.15 7.51
N CYS A 198 7.58 -5.96 6.93
CA CYS A 198 7.96 -5.69 5.55
C CYS A 198 9.48 -5.71 5.31
N TYR A 199 10.26 -5.30 6.32
CA TYR A 199 11.71 -5.06 6.18
C TYR A 199 12.56 -5.79 7.22
N MET A 200 11.96 -6.39 8.24
CA MET A 200 12.65 -7.24 9.22
C MET A 200 12.46 -8.73 8.90
N ASP A 201 13.29 -9.56 9.52
CA ASP A 201 13.25 -11.02 9.37
C ASP A 201 11.97 -11.65 9.91
N LYS A 202 11.31 -11.03 10.89
CA LYS A 202 10.06 -11.55 11.46
C LYS A 202 8.93 -11.70 10.43
N GLY A 203 8.97 -10.95 9.33
CA GLY A 203 8.00 -11.09 8.24
C GLY A 203 8.48 -11.92 7.06
N LYS A 204 9.68 -12.52 7.10
CA LYS A 204 10.23 -13.26 5.95
C LYS A 204 9.34 -14.41 5.49
N ASN A 205 8.63 -15.07 6.41
CA ASN A 205 7.72 -16.18 6.09
C ASN A 205 6.28 -15.72 5.78
N GLY A 206 6.10 -14.42 5.58
CA GLY A 206 4.81 -13.80 5.33
C GLY A 206 4.06 -13.40 6.59
N PHE A 207 3.05 -12.55 6.42
CA PHE A 207 2.25 -12.02 7.53
C PHE A 207 0.83 -11.65 7.09
N GLY A 208 -0.06 -11.56 8.07
CA GLY A 208 -1.46 -11.20 7.93
C GLY A 208 -1.68 -9.69 8.01
N LEU A 209 -2.59 -9.19 7.20
CA LEU A 209 -3.15 -7.84 7.29
C LEU A 209 -4.62 -7.98 7.70
N LEU A 210 -4.94 -7.67 8.95
CA LEU A 210 -6.30 -7.81 9.43
C LEU A 210 -7.23 -6.82 8.72
N LEU A 211 -8.35 -7.32 8.19
CA LEU A 211 -9.34 -6.53 7.46
C LEU A 211 -9.73 -5.26 8.23
N HIS A 212 -9.76 -4.13 7.52
CA HIS A 212 -10.15 -2.83 8.07
C HIS A 212 -10.75 -1.93 6.98
N GLY A 213 -11.14 -0.70 7.37
CA GLY A 213 -11.81 0.25 6.49
C GLY A 213 -13.33 0.06 6.47
N MET A 214 -14.00 0.59 5.46
CA MET A 214 -15.44 0.41 5.26
C MET A 214 -15.67 -0.77 4.33
N GLN A 215 -16.71 -1.57 4.57
CA GLN A 215 -17.05 -2.73 3.73
C GLN A 215 -18.48 -2.61 3.20
N GLU A 216 -18.78 -3.36 2.14
CA GLU A 216 -20.12 -3.39 1.54
C GLU A 216 -21.11 -4.06 2.48
N SER A 217 -22.26 -3.43 2.72
CA SER A 217 -23.28 -3.97 3.61
C SER A 217 -23.75 -5.35 3.16
N GLY A 218 -23.93 -6.28 4.10
CA GLY A 218 -24.32 -7.67 3.81
C GLY A 218 -23.21 -8.55 3.25
N SER A 219 -22.00 -8.03 2.97
CA SER A 219 -20.87 -8.85 2.51
C SER A 219 -20.22 -9.63 3.67
N VAL A 220 -19.57 -10.75 3.33
CA VAL A 220 -18.71 -11.52 4.26
C VAL A 220 -17.66 -10.61 4.91
N ALA A 221 -17.10 -9.66 4.17
CA ALA A 221 -16.14 -8.69 4.67
C ALA A 221 -16.75 -7.76 5.73
N ALA A 222 -18.01 -7.32 5.54
CA ALA A 222 -18.69 -6.49 6.53
C ALA A 222 -18.98 -7.25 7.83
N GLU A 223 -19.43 -8.50 7.75
CA GLU A 223 -19.65 -9.32 8.94
C GLU A 223 -18.34 -9.60 9.69
N ALA A 224 -17.28 -9.96 8.97
CA ALA A 224 -15.94 -10.12 9.54
C ALA A 224 -15.47 -8.85 10.26
N LEU A 225 -15.65 -7.69 9.64
CA LEU A 225 -15.25 -6.40 10.21
C LEU A 225 -16.02 -6.05 11.50
N LYS A 226 -17.31 -6.41 11.60
CA LYS A 226 -18.07 -6.23 12.85
C LYS A 226 -17.44 -7.01 14.00
N VAL A 227 -17.08 -8.28 13.76
CA VAL A 227 -16.43 -9.13 14.77
C VAL A 227 -15.07 -8.56 15.16
N ILE A 228 -14.23 -8.19 14.18
CA ILE A 228 -12.93 -7.56 14.43
C ILE A 228 -13.06 -6.33 15.33
N ASN A 229 -14.01 -5.44 15.01
CA ASN A 229 -14.21 -4.21 15.78
C ASN A 229 -14.75 -4.47 17.20
N ARG A 230 -15.58 -5.51 17.38
CA ARG A 230 -16.05 -5.92 18.71
C ARG A 230 -14.89 -6.39 19.58
N ASN A 231 -14.03 -7.25 19.04
CA ASN A 231 -12.88 -7.81 19.77
C ASN A 231 -11.89 -6.70 20.17
N LYS A 232 -11.59 -5.76 19.25
CA LYS A 232 -10.74 -4.60 19.54
C LYS A 232 -11.28 -3.74 20.69
N LYS A 233 -12.59 -3.53 20.75
CA LYS A 233 -13.23 -2.78 21.85
C LYS A 233 -13.17 -3.50 23.19
N GLN A 234 -13.22 -4.84 23.19
CA GLN A 234 -13.10 -5.62 24.42
C GLN A 234 -11.67 -5.59 24.95
N LEU A 235 -10.67 -5.74 24.08
CA LEU A 235 -9.25 -5.64 24.45
C LEU A 235 -8.87 -4.25 24.99
N ALA A 236 -9.47 -3.17 24.46
CA ALA A 236 -9.20 -1.82 24.93
C ALA A 236 -9.86 -1.46 26.28
N LYS A 237 -10.70 -2.35 26.83
CA LYS A 237 -11.38 -2.16 28.13
C LYS A 237 -10.71 -2.93 29.28
N VAL A 238 -9.69 -3.74 28.97
CA VAL A 238 -8.85 -4.49 29.91
C VAL A 238 -7.53 -3.74 30.06
#